data_AF-A0A9X2CZ24-F1
#
_entry.id   AF-A0A9X2CZ24-F1
#
_cell.length_a   1.000
_cell.length_b   1.000
_cell.length_c   1.000
_cell.angle_alpha   90.00
_cell.angle_beta   90.00
_cell.angle_gamma   90.00
#
_symmetry.space_group_name_H-M   'P 1'
#
loop_
_entity.id
_entity.type
_entity.pdbx_description
1 polymer ?
#
loop_
_entity_poly.entity_id
_entity_poly.type
_entity_poly.pdbx_seq_one_letter_code
_entity_poly.pdbx_strand_id
1 'polypeptide(L)'
;MPGFFSTIDNKWDGYSSLRRRYADAVPIPQASYFDPIRSISDMATLAVRPIEKPLWLAFNALGFLIKAIVNLAVAVVLAPCALLLALVAPTSGLRSETCDAFKLAAAQTVVSVGMGAIALLSAVAALLFNPLHIVTRALATVFDCINSTTESCCDVESARLRY
;
A
#
# COMPACT_ATOMS: atom_id res chain seq x y z
N MET A 1 19.40 -14.38 21.36
CA MET A 1 18.42 -14.12 20.28
C MET A 1 17.88 -12.70 20.40
N PRO A 2 17.57 -12.03 19.28
CA PRO A 2 16.91 -10.72 19.31
C PRO A 2 15.55 -10.84 20.03
N GLY A 3 15.18 -9.82 20.80
CA GLY A 3 13.90 -9.75 21.49
C GLY A 3 12.71 -9.65 20.52
N PHE A 4 11.50 -9.79 21.06
CA PHE A 4 10.25 -9.70 20.30
C PHE A 4 10.13 -8.40 19.49
N PHE A 5 10.33 -7.25 20.13
CA PHE A 5 10.24 -5.94 19.47
C PHE A 5 11.32 -5.72 18.41
N SER A 6 12.57 -6.14 18.65
CA SER A 6 13.61 -6.08 17.62
C SER A 6 13.32 -6.99 16.42
N THR A 7 12.57 -8.08 16.64
CA THR A 7 12.13 -8.96 15.55
C THR A 7 11.01 -8.31 14.74
N ILE A 8 10.07 -7.61 15.39
CA ILE A 8 9.06 -6.80 14.70
C ILE A 8 9.75 -5.75 13.83
N ASP A 9 10.68 -4.99 14.40
CA ASP A 9 11.35 -3.87 13.73
C ASP A 9 12.12 -4.35 12.48
N ASN A 10 12.95 -5.37 12.62
CA ASN A 10 13.69 -5.96 11.51
C ASN A 10 12.75 -6.49 10.40
N LYS A 11 11.66 -7.19 10.78
CA LYS A 11 10.68 -7.69 9.80
C LYS A 11 9.91 -6.56 9.13
N TRP A 12 9.60 -5.49 9.85
CA TRP A 12 8.92 -4.31 9.33
C TRP A 12 9.79 -3.55 8.32
N ASP A 13 11.09 -3.40 8.60
CA ASP A 13 12.05 -2.77 7.70
C ASP A 13 12.36 -3.60 6.47
N GLY A 14 12.27 -4.94 6.57
CA GLY A 14 12.28 -5.83 5.42
C GLY A 14 11.20 -5.53 4.37
N TYR A 15 10.11 -4.85 4.77
CA TYR A 15 9.03 -4.42 3.86
C TYR A 15 9.15 -2.96 3.37
N SER A 16 10.27 -2.27 3.63
CA SER A 16 10.47 -0.86 3.25
C SER A 16 10.26 -0.58 1.76
N SER A 17 10.74 -1.45 0.87
CA SER A 17 10.56 -1.32 -0.58
C SER A 17 9.10 -1.44 -1.01
N LEU A 18 8.34 -2.34 -0.37
CA LEU A 18 6.93 -2.55 -0.63
C LEU A 18 6.09 -1.37 -0.12
N ARG A 19 6.43 -0.84 1.07
CA ARG A 19 5.80 0.37 1.62
C ARG A 19 5.98 1.58 0.70
N ARG A 20 7.15 1.75 0.07
CA ARG A 20 7.36 2.80 -0.94
C ARG A 20 6.45 2.62 -2.16
N ARG A 21 6.34 1.40 -2.67
CA ARG A 21 5.44 1.10 -3.80
C ARG A 21 3.97 1.38 -3.48
N TYR A 22 3.55 1.19 -2.23
CA TYR A 22 2.19 1.55 -1.80
C TYR A 22 1.97 3.05 -1.82
N ALA A 23 2.95 3.83 -1.36
CA ALA A 23 2.90 5.29 -1.45
C ALA A 23 2.84 5.76 -2.90
N ASP A 24 3.62 5.17 -3.81
CA ASP A 24 3.62 5.51 -5.24
C ASP A 24 2.31 5.12 -5.97
N ALA A 25 1.62 4.10 -5.45
CA ALA A 25 0.36 3.61 -6.02
C ALA A 25 -0.83 4.52 -5.67
N VAL A 26 -0.74 5.30 -4.60
CA VAL A 26 -1.71 6.33 -4.24
C VAL A 26 -1.28 7.63 -4.91
N PRO A 27 -1.99 8.13 -5.93
CA PRO A 27 -1.63 9.42 -6.48
C PRO A 27 -2.03 10.49 -5.45
N ILE A 28 -1.03 11.18 -4.91
CA ILE A 28 -1.23 12.32 -4.02
C ILE A 28 -1.63 13.51 -4.90
N PRO A 29 -2.64 14.31 -4.53
CA PRO A 29 -2.97 15.54 -5.26
C PRO A 29 -1.72 16.41 -5.42
N GLN A 30 -1.30 16.60 -6.66
CA GLN A 30 -0.10 17.35 -7.03
C GLN A 30 -0.39 18.16 -8.30
N ALA A 31 0.44 19.16 -8.61
CA ALA A 31 0.20 20.09 -9.72
C ALA A 31 -0.13 19.37 -11.05
N SER A 32 0.48 18.21 -11.29
CA SER A 32 0.26 17.39 -12.48
C SER A 32 -1.19 16.89 -12.68
N TYR A 33 -2.05 17.01 -11.67
CA TYR A 33 -3.48 16.69 -11.77
C TYR A 33 -4.23 17.63 -12.70
N PHE A 34 -3.67 18.81 -12.94
CA PHE A 34 -4.23 19.83 -13.82
C PHE A 34 -3.49 19.88 -15.16
N ASP A 35 -2.61 18.93 -15.42
CA ASP A 35 -1.94 18.85 -16.72
C ASP A 35 -2.90 18.26 -17.77
N PRO A 36 -3.05 18.91 -18.94
CA PRO A 36 -3.87 18.36 -20.01
C PRO A 36 -3.31 17.03 -20.51
N ILE A 37 -4.19 16.22 -21.11
CA ILE A 37 -3.83 14.95 -21.73
C ILE A 37 -3.32 15.26 -23.14
N ARG A 38 -2.02 15.06 -23.37
CA ARG A 38 -1.36 15.41 -24.64
C ARG A 38 -1.11 14.21 -25.56
N SER A 39 -1.31 12.99 -25.09
CA SER A 39 -1.08 11.77 -25.87
C SER A 39 -2.08 10.65 -25.57
N ILE A 40 -2.28 9.75 -26.55
CA ILE A 40 -3.10 8.55 -26.40
C ILE A 40 -2.51 7.61 -25.34
N SER A 41 -1.18 7.54 -25.23
CA SER A 41 -0.48 6.76 -24.19
C SER A 41 -0.78 7.28 -22.79
N ASP A 42 -0.87 8.60 -22.61
CA ASP A 42 -1.24 9.19 -21.32
C ASP A 42 -2.68 8.81 -20.95
N MET A 43 -3.60 8.93 -21.91
CA MET A 43 -5.00 8.55 -21.70
C MET A 43 -5.15 7.07 -21.34
N ALA A 44 -4.48 6.16 -22.06
CA ALA A 44 -4.51 4.73 -21.77
C ALA A 44 -3.95 4.43 -20.38
N THR A 45 -2.83 5.06 -20.01
CA THR A 45 -2.25 4.91 -18.66
C THR A 45 -3.19 5.43 -17.58
N LEU A 46 -3.81 6.60 -17.80
CA LEU A 46 -4.81 7.18 -16.89
C LEU A 46 -6.05 6.31 -16.74
N ALA A 47 -6.52 5.66 -17.81
CA ALA A 47 -7.71 4.81 -17.78
C ALA A 47 -7.48 3.47 -17.06
N VAL A 48 -6.28 2.90 -17.17
CA VAL A 48 -5.94 1.59 -16.59
C VAL A 48 -5.58 1.70 -15.09
N ARG A 49 -4.95 2.79 -14.69
CA ARG A 49 -4.42 2.99 -13.33
C ARG A 49 -5.45 2.87 -12.19
N PRO A 50 -6.71 3.36 -12.30
CA PRO A 50 -7.74 3.21 -11.27
C PRO A 50 -8.18 1.77 -11.05
N ILE A 51 -7.93 0.87 -12.01
CA ILE A 51 -8.27 -0.55 -11.89
C ILE A 51 -7.04 -1.31 -11.41
N GLU A 52 -5.91 -1.15 -12.09
CA GLU A 52 -4.69 -1.91 -11.83
C GLU A 52 -4.14 -1.67 -10.40
N LYS A 53 -4.04 -0.41 -9.97
CA LYS A 53 -3.39 -0.08 -8.69
C LYS A 53 -4.19 -0.54 -7.47
N PRO A 54 -5.51 -0.28 -7.35
CA PRO A 54 -6.30 -0.80 -6.24
C PRO A 54 -6.37 -2.33 -6.22
N LEU A 55 -6.49 -2.98 -7.37
CA LEU A 55 -6.56 -4.44 -7.45
C LEU A 55 -5.25 -5.07 -6.96
N TRP A 56 -4.10 -4.55 -7.40
CA TRP A 56 -2.79 -4.99 -6.93
C TRP A 56 -2.64 -4.79 -5.41
N LEU A 57 -3.06 -3.63 -4.88
CA LEU A 57 -3.02 -3.37 -3.43
C LEU A 57 -3.95 -4.31 -2.65
N ALA A 58 -5.14 -4.61 -3.16
CA ALA A 58 -6.09 -5.53 -2.55
C ALA A 58 -5.56 -6.97 -2.51
N PHE A 59 -4.92 -7.45 -3.59
CA PHE A 59 -4.28 -8.77 -3.60
C PHE A 59 -3.15 -8.87 -2.58
N ASN A 60 -2.32 -7.83 -2.44
CA ASN A 60 -1.28 -7.81 -1.42
C ASN A 60 -1.87 -7.80 -0.01
N ALA A 61 -2.92 -7.00 0.23
CA ALA A 61 -3.62 -6.98 1.51
C ALA A 61 -4.16 -8.37 1.88
N LEU A 62 -4.78 -9.07 0.93
CA LEU A 62 -5.30 -10.43 1.12
C LEU A 62 -4.16 -11.41 1.45
N GLY A 63 -3.03 -11.32 0.73
CA GLY A 63 -1.85 -12.15 1.02
C GLY A 63 -1.30 -11.93 2.43
N PHE A 64 -1.24 -10.68 2.88
CA PHE A 64 -0.84 -10.34 4.25
C PHE A 64 -1.85 -10.84 5.29
N LEU A 65 -3.15 -10.78 5.00
CA LEU A 65 -4.20 -11.30 5.88
C LEU A 65 -4.07 -12.82 6.04
N ILE A 66 -3.89 -13.56 4.95
CA ILE A 66 -3.69 -15.02 4.99
C ILE A 66 -2.44 -15.36 5.79
N LYS A 67 -1.34 -14.64 5.54
CA LYS A 67 -0.09 -14.82 6.31
C LYS A 67 -0.27 -14.54 7.79
N ALA A 68 -1.04 -13.51 8.14
CA ALA A 68 -1.37 -13.19 9.52
C ALA A 68 -2.20 -14.31 10.17
N ILE A 69 -3.22 -14.84 9.48
CA ILE A 69 -4.06 -15.94 9.97
C ILE A 69 -3.22 -17.19 10.24
N VAL A 70 -2.34 -17.58 9.32
CA VAL A 70 -1.47 -18.75 9.49
C VAL A 70 -0.53 -18.57 10.67
N ASN A 71 0.14 -17.42 10.76
CA ASN A 71 1.06 -17.15 11.88
C ASN A 71 0.32 -17.04 13.23
N LEU A 72 -0.90 -16.51 13.24
CA LEU A 72 -1.74 -16.48 14.43
C LEU A 72 -2.15 -17.89 14.85
N ALA A 73 -2.57 -18.75 13.92
CA ALA A 73 -2.90 -20.13 14.21
C ALA A 73 -1.71 -20.88 14.83
N VAL A 74 -0.52 -20.71 14.25
CA VAL A 74 0.73 -21.27 14.80
C VAL A 74 1.01 -20.73 16.20
N ALA A 75 0.87 -19.42 16.43
CA ALA A 75 1.06 -18.82 17.75
C ALA A 75 0.06 -19.35 18.79
N VAL A 76 -1.21 -19.52 18.42
CA VAL A 76 -2.27 -20.07 19.30
C VAL A 76 -1.99 -21.53 19.66
N VAL A 77 -1.48 -22.34 18.73
CA VAL A 77 -1.09 -23.73 19.00
C VAL A 77 0.17 -23.80 19.89
N LEU A 78 1.15 -22.93 19.66
CA LEU A 78 2.40 -22.92 20.43
C LEU A 78 2.22 -22.35 21.85
N ALA A 79 1.22 -21.49 22.09
CA ALA A 79 0.97 -20.89 23.40
C ALA A 79 0.76 -21.93 24.53
N PRO A 80 -0.18 -22.90 24.43
CA PRO A 80 -0.35 -23.91 25.46
C PRO A 80 0.85 -24.85 25.58
N CYS A 81 1.52 -25.18 24.47
CA CYS A 81 2.74 -26.00 24.47
C CYS A 81 3.88 -25.31 25.24
N ALA A 82 4.09 -24.01 25.01
CA ALA A 82 5.08 -23.21 25.73
C ALA A 82 4.74 -23.10 27.23
N LEU A 83 3.46 -22.99 27.57
CA LEU A 83 2.98 -22.90 28.95
C LEU A 83 3.17 -24.23 29.70
N LEU A 84 2.83 -25.35 29.08
CA LEU A 84 3.06 -26.69 29.62
C LEU A 84 4.55 -26.97 29.81
N LEU A 85 5.39 -26.65 28.82
CA LEU A 85 6.84 -26.82 28.94
C LEU A 85 7.46 -25.92 30.00
N ALA A 86 6.90 -24.73 30.24
CA ALA A 86 7.34 -23.86 31.33
C ALA A 86 7.04 -24.44 32.72
N LEU A 87 5.96 -25.21 32.87
CA LEU A 87 5.60 -25.86 34.13
C LEU A 87 6.32 -27.20 34.35
N VAL A 88 6.42 -28.01 33.30
CA VAL A 88 6.92 -29.40 33.39
C VAL A 88 8.44 -29.50 33.23
N ALA A 89 9.04 -28.64 32.40
CA ALA A 89 10.46 -28.74 32.04
C ALA A 89 11.10 -27.34 31.86
N PRO A 90 11.20 -26.53 32.94
CA PRO A 90 11.51 -25.11 32.87
C PRO A 90 12.91 -24.78 32.32
N THR A 91 13.87 -25.70 32.44
CA THR A 91 15.27 -25.54 31.97
C THR A 91 15.56 -26.27 30.66
N SER A 92 14.55 -26.87 30.02
CA SER A 92 14.73 -27.64 28.78
C SER A 92 15.01 -26.75 27.57
N GLY A 93 15.86 -27.21 26.65
CA GLY A 93 16.07 -26.56 25.36
C GLY A 93 14.78 -26.44 24.53
N LEU A 94 13.91 -27.46 24.63
CA LEU A 94 12.59 -27.50 23.99
C LEU A 94 11.69 -26.33 24.41
N ARG A 95 11.74 -25.90 25.68
CA ARG A 95 11.03 -24.70 26.15
C ARG A 95 11.53 -23.45 25.42
N SER A 96 12.85 -23.28 25.33
CA SER A 96 13.44 -22.11 24.67
C SER A 96 13.01 -22.05 23.21
N GLU A 97 13.18 -23.15 22.48
CA GLU A 97 12.82 -23.24 21.06
C GLU A 97 11.33 -22.98 20.82
N THR A 98 10.45 -23.57 21.64
CA THR A 98 8.99 -23.38 21.52
C THR A 98 8.59 -21.93 21.83
N CYS A 99 9.21 -21.33 22.85
CA CYS A 99 8.94 -19.94 23.22
C CYS A 99 9.45 -18.96 22.15
N ASP A 100 10.59 -19.24 21.54
CA ASP A 100 11.16 -18.40 20.50
C ASP A 100 10.39 -18.55 19.17
N ALA A 101 9.93 -19.76 18.83
CA ALA A 101 9.01 -19.98 17.73
C ALA A 101 7.67 -19.25 17.93
N PHE A 102 7.12 -19.28 19.16
CA PHE A 102 5.92 -18.52 19.51
C PHE A 102 6.12 -17.01 19.33
N LYS A 103 7.20 -16.45 19.87
CA LYS A 103 7.52 -15.02 19.74
C LYS A 103 7.68 -14.63 18.26
N LEU A 104 8.35 -15.47 17.47
CA LEU A 104 8.55 -15.24 16.05
C LEU A 104 7.20 -15.24 15.30
N ALA A 105 6.35 -16.24 15.54
CA ALA A 105 5.03 -16.33 14.93
C ALA A 105 4.17 -15.11 15.30
N ALA A 106 4.12 -14.76 16.58
CA ALA A 106 3.38 -13.58 17.07
C ALA A 106 3.91 -12.27 16.45
N ALA A 107 5.24 -12.09 16.36
CA ALA A 107 5.84 -10.91 15.74
C ALA A 107 5.50 -10.82 14.25
N GLN A 108 5.55 -11.96 13.53
CA GLN A 108 5.16 -11.99 12.12
C GLN A 108 3.67 -11.72 11.92
N THR A 109 2.80 -12.15 12.83
CA THR A 109 1.37 -11.79 12.80
C THR A 109 1.19 -10.29 12.88
N VAL A 110 1.81 -9.62 13.87
CA VAL A 110 1.71 -8.16 14.04
C VAL A 110 2.17 -7.43 12.79
N VAL A 111 3.33 -7.78 12.24
CA VAL A 111 3.86 -7.16 11.03
C VAL A 111 2.95 -7.41 9.83
N SER A 112 2.42 -8.63 9.68
CA SER A 112 1.55 -8.97 8.55
C SER A 112 0.22 -8.24 8.62
N VAL A 113 -0.39 -8.11 9.80
CA VAL A 113 -1.60 -7.31 10.01
C VAL A 113 -1.33 -5.83 9.71
N GLY A 114 -0.24 -5.27 10.21
CA GLY A 114 0.12 -3.87 9.95
C GLY A 114 0.33 -3.60 8.45
N MET A 115 1.04 -4.47 7.75
CA MET A 115 1.23 -4.36 6.30
C MET A 115 -0.06 -4.54 5.51
N GLY A 116 -0.95 -5.44 5.94
CA GLY A 116 -2.28 -5.62 5.37
C GLY A 116 -3.16 -4.39 5.54
N ALA A 117 -3.14 -3.75 6.71
CA ALA A 117 -3.87 -2.52 6.99
C ALA A 117 -3.39 -1.36 6.10
N ILE A 118 -2.06 -1.18 5.97
CA ILE A 118 -1.50 -0.16 5.07
C ILE A 118 -1.90 -0.42 3.62
N ALA A 119 -1.86 -1.69 3.17
CA ALA A 119 -2.26 -2.05 1.81
C ALA A 119 -3.75 -1.75 1.56
N LEU A 120 -4.65 -2.06 2.51
CA LEU A 120 -6.07 -1.73 2.42
C LEU A 120 -6.31 -0.22 2.39
N LEU A 121 -5.70 0.54 3.30
CA LEU A 121 -5.83 2.01 3.32
C LEU A 121 -5.32 2.62 2.01
N SER A 122 -4.21 2.11 1.49
CA SER A 122 -3.66 2.54 0.19
C SER A 122 -4.62 2.17 -0.95
N ALA A 123 -5.26 1.00 -0.92
CA ALA A 123 -6.22 0.58 -1.94
C ALA A 123 -7.45 1.51 -1.95
N VAL A 124 -7.98 1.84 -0.77
CA VAL A 124 -9.10 2.80 -0.63
C VAL A 124 -8.70 4.18 -1.14
N ALA A 125 -7.53 4.67 -0.75
CA ALA A 125 -7.03 5.96 -1.24
C ALA A 125 -6.86 5.94 -2.77
N ALA A 126 -6.30 4.87 -3.33
CA ALA A 126 -6.15 4.71 -4.78
C ALA A 126 -7.50 4.64 -5.51
N LEU A 127 -8.53 4.03 -4.91
CA LEU A 127 -9.90 4.03 -5.47
C LEU A 127 -10.52 5.42 -5.53
N LEU A 128 -10.22 6.28 -4.55
CA LEU A 128 -10.77 7.64 -4.49
C LEU A 128 -9.99 8.62 -5.37
N PHE A 129 -8.65 8.59 -5.30
CA PHE A 129 -7.82 9.61 -5.95
C PHE A 129 -7.52 9.33 -7.43
N ASN A 130 -7.50 8.07 -7.89
CA ASN A 130 -7.27 7.79 -9.32
C ASN A 130 -8.42 8.28 -10.22
N PRO A 131 -9.71 8.07 -9.91
CA PRO A 131 -10.81 8.65 -10.69
C PRO A 131 -10.79 10.18 -10.66
N LEU A 132 -10.50 10.77 -9.49
CA LEU A 132 -10.41 12.22 -9.34
C LEU A 132 -9.31 12.79 -10.24
N HIS A 133 -8.16 12.11 -10.35
CA HIS A 133 -7.08 12.47 -11.25
C HIS A 133 -7.48 12.43 -12.74
N ILE A 134 -8.31 11.48 -13.16
CA ILE A 134 -8.84 11.45 -14.53
C ILE A 134 -9.73 12.65 -14.79
N VAL A 135 -10.66 12.94 -13.86
CA VAL A 135 -11.62 14.05 -14.02
C VAL A 135 -10.88 15.39 -14.09
N THR A 136 -9.90 15.64 -13.22
CA THR A 136 -9.17 16.91 -13.23
C THR A 136 -8.36 17.10 -14.52
N ARG A 137 -7.72 16.03 -15.03
CA ARG A 137 -6.97 16.11 -16.30
C ARG A 137 -7.88 16.20 -17.53
N ALA A 138 -9.04 15.56 -17.51
CA ALA A 138 -10.05 15.72 -18.56
C ALA A 138 -10.56 17.17 -18.61
N LEU A 139 -10.86 17.76 -17.46
CA LEU A 139 -11.25 19.17 -17.35
C LEU A 139 -10.14 20.10 -17.85
N ALA A 140 -8.89 19.88 -17.44
CA ALA A 140 -7.74 20.65 -17.92
C ALA A 140 -7.60 20.58 -19.45
N THR A 141 -7.82 19.41 -20.05
CA THR A 141 -7.79 19.22 -21.51
C THR A 141 -8.90 20.00 -22.21
N VAL A 142 -10.11 20.03 -21.63
CA VAL A 142 -11.22 20.82 -22.17
C VAL A 142 -10.90 22.31 -22.09
N PHE A 143 -10.39 22.79 -20.96
CA PHE A 143 -9.98 24.19 -20.81
C PHE A 143 -8.87 24.57 -21.79
N ASP A 144 -7.85 23.73 -21.97
CA ASP A 144 -6.76 23.96 -22.93
C ASP A 144 -7.29 24.04 -24.37
N CYS A 145 -8.24 23.16 -24.72
CA CYS A 145 -8.89 23.17 -26.04
C CYS A 145 -9.71 24.45 -26.28
N ILE A 146 -10.52 24.87 -25.31
CA ILE A 146 -11.28 26.12 -25.37
C ILE A 146 -10.33 27.32 -25.48
N ASN A 147 -9.25 27.32 -24.70
CA ASN A 147 -8.28 28.40 -24.70
C ASN A 147 -7.58 28.51 -26.07
N SER A 148 -7.11 27.40 -26.63
CA SER A 148 -6.47 27.39 -27.95
C SER A 148 -7.43 27.80 -29.08
N THR A 149 -8.70 27.39 -29.00
CA THR A 149 -9.72 27.76 -30.00
C THR A 149 -10.04 29.25 -29.91
N THR A 150 -10.06 29.81 -28.69
CA THR A 150 -10.29 31.24 -28.46
C THR A 150 -9.10 32.08 -28.89
N GLU A 151 -7.85 31.66 -28.60
CA GLU A 151 -6.64 32.31 -29.11
C GLU A 151 -6.65 32.31 -30.66
N SER A 152 -6.99 31.18 -31.29
CA SER A 152 -7.00 31.03 -32.75
C SER A 152 -8.13 31.82 -33.44
N CYS A 153 -9.33 31.87 -32.86
CA CYS A 153 -10.49 32.53 -33.47
C CYS A 153 -10.59 34.03 -33.15
N CYS A 154 -10.09 34.47 -32.00
CA CYS A 154 -10.26 35.84 -31.52
C CYS A 154 -8.97 36.66 -31.52
N ASP A 155 -7.80 36.05 -31.79
CA ASP A 155 -6.47 36.68 -31.72
C ASP A 155 -6.22 37.39 -30.37
N VAL A 156 -6.86 36.88 -29.32
CA VAL A 156 -6.70 37.36 -27.95
C VAL A 156 -5.75 36.41 -27.25
N GLU A 157 -4.57 36.89 -26.87
CA GLU A 157 -3.63 36.15 -26.03
C GLU A 157 -4.24 35.98 -24.64
N SER A 158 -4.88 34.84 -24.40
CA SER A 158 -5.47 34.53 -23.10
C SER A 158 -4.43 33.98 -22.14
N ALA A 159 -4.66 34.17 -20.85
CA ALA A 159 -3.74 33.75 -19.80
C ALA A 159 -3.56 32.22 -19.82
N ARG A 160 -2.47 31.76 -20.45
CA ARG A 160 -2.03 30.37 -20.35
C ARG A 160 -1.85 30.02 -18.88
N LEU A 161 -2.47 28.94 -18.44
CA LEU A 161 -2.15 28.30 -17.17
C LEU A 161 -0.69 27.82 -17.25
N ARG A 162 0.26 28.71 -16.94
CA ARG A 162 1.67 28.35 -16.72
C ARG A 162 1.74 27.65 -15.37
N TYR A 163 1.89 26.33 -15.39
CA TYR A 163 2.35 25.53 -14.26
C TYR A 163 3.53 24.68 -14.72
#